data_AF-A0A1E5G571-F1
#
_entry.id   AF-A0A1E5G571-F1
#
_cell.length_a   1.000
_cell.length_b   1.000
_cell.length_c   1.000
_cell.angle_alpha   90.00
_cell.angle_beta   90.00
_cell.angle_gamma   90.00
#
_symmetry.space_group_name_H-M   'P 1'
#
loop_
_entity.id
_entity.type
_entity.pdbx_description
1 polymer ?
#
loop_
_entity_poly.entity_id
_entity_poly.type
_entity_poly.pdbx_seq_one_letter_code
_entity_poly.pdbx_strand_id
1 'polypeptide(L)'
;MQFFQKRKKKNQKGFTLVELLVVIAIIGILAAIITPNIFAQIEKSRASAVVSEYRAAKTAALLVTSENPAADITFDVESNGNVTGENADDYAAFMAMLEKPLGTAPFGGYYSIIGPSGADSLDTGDGTFLLVPQVPEKAFDTLENTFSDDDVVESGTVGSGFPKEIYLRLLPNDPPTP
;
A
#
# COMPACT_ATOMS: atom_id res chain seq x y z
N MET A 1 -38.40 -69.10 -13.81
CA MET A 1 -36.99 -68.87 -14.22
C MET A 1 -36.42 -67.79 -13.31
N GLN A 2 -35.50 -68.12 -12.39
CA GLN A 2 -34.78 -67.13 -11.60
C GLN A 2 -33.49 -66.75 -12.32
N PHE A 3 -33.37 -65.49 -12.76
CA PHE A 3 -32.16 -64.98 -13.40
C PHE A 3 -31.09 -64.69 -12.34
N PHE A 4 -30.02 -65.48 -12.35
CA PHE A 4 -28.85 -65.30 -11.48
C PHE A 4 -28.00 -64.13 -12.00
N GLN A 5 -28.20 -62.93 -11.44
CA GLN A 5 -27.47 -61.73 -11.85
C GLN A 5 -26.05 -61.73 -11.24
N LYS A 6 -25.06 -62.06 -12.06
CA LYS A 6 -23.62 -62.15 -11.68
C LYS A 6 -23.06 -60.73 -11.44
N ARG A 7 -22.94 -60.30 -10.19
CA ARG A 7 -22.27 -59.02 -9.84
C ARG A 7 -20.77 -59.11 -10.19
N LYS A 8 -20.32 -58.35 -11.19
CA LYS A 8 -18.89 -58.10 -11.44
C LYS A 8 -18.32 -57.31 -10.26
N LYS A 9 -17.40 -57.91 -9.48
CA LYS A 9 -16.58 -57.18 -8.50
C LYS A 9 -15.76 -56.13 -9.27
N LYS A 10 -16.03 -54.85 -9.04
CA LYS A 10 -15.16 -53.77 -9.54
C LYS A 10 -13.84 -53.88 -8.79
N ASN A 11 -12.73 -54.11 -9.49
CA ASN A 11 -11.38 -54.02 -8.93
C ASN A 11 -11.12 -52.56 -8.52
N GLN A 12 -11.45 -52.22 -7.28
CA GLN A 12 -11.04 -50.99 -6.64
C GLN A 12 -9.54 -51.12 -6.35
N LYS A 13 -8.69 -50.64 -7.26
CA LYS A 13 -7.26 -50.46 -6.96
C LYS A 13 -7.17 -49.32 -5.94
N GLY A 14 -6.99 -49.66 -4.67
CA GLY A 14 -6.75 -48.68 -3.61
C GLY A 14 -5.39 -48.03 -3.81
N PHE A 15 -5.32 -46.71 -3.57
CA PHE A 15 -4.08 -45.95 -3.51
C PHE A 15 -3.17 -46.56 -2.45
N THR A 16 -1.88 -46.73 -2.73
CA THR A 16 -0.97 -47.31 -1.74
C THR A 16 -0.62 -46.25 -0.68
N LEU A 17 -0.50 -46.67 0.58
CA LEU A 17 -0.04 -45.75 1.66
C LEU A 17 1.34 -45.18 1.37
N VAL A 18 2.19 -45.93 0.65
CA VAL A 18 3.53 -45.52 0.25
C VAL A 18 3.48 -44.40 -0.79
N GLU A 19 2.58 -44.48 -1.79
CA GLU A 19 2.37 -43.39 -2.75
C GLU A 19 1.96 -42.11 -2.03
N LEU A 20 1.07 -42.20 -1.05
CA LEU A 20 0.65 -41.02 -0.29
C LEU A 20 1.79 -40.46 0.58
N LEU A 21 2.60 -41.32 1.19
CA LEU A 21 3.71 -40.92 2.05
C LEU A 21 4.80 -40.17 1.29
N VAL A 22 5.18 -40.65 0.10
CA VAL A 22 6.18 -39.97 -0.73
C VAL A 22 5.67 -38.60 -1.19
N VAL A 23 4.38 -38.48 -1.52
CA VAL A 23 3.79 -37.21 -1.95
C VAL A 23 3.84 -36.16 -0.83
N ILE A 24 3.43 -36.51 0.39
CA ILE A 24 3.49 -35.56 1.52
C ILE A 24 4.93 -35.20 1.90
N ALA A 25 5.88 -36.13 1.73
CA ALA A 25 7.29 -35.87 1.96
C ALA A 25 7.85 -34.84 0.96
N ILE A 26 7.52 -34.97 -0.33
CA ILE A 26 7.92 -34.01 -1.36
C ILE A 26 7.26 -32.65 -1.13
N ILE A 27 5.95 -32.60 -0.83
CA ILE A 27 5.24 -31.36 -0.51
C ILE A 27 5.86 -30.66 0.71
N GLY A 28 6.26 -31.42 1.73
CA GLY A 28 6.93 -30.89 2.92
C GLY A 28 8.28 -30.22 2.63
N ILE A 29 9.10 -30.82 1.76
CA ILE A 29 10.38 -30.25 1.34
C ILE A 29 10.16 -28.97 0.53
N LEU A 30 9.23 -28.99 -0.43
CA LEU A 30 8.91 -27.82 -1.25
C LEU A 30 8.38 -26.66 -0.39
N ALA A 31 7.48 -26.95 0.55
CA ALA A 31 6.94 -25.94 1.47
C ALA A 31 8.05 -25.28 2.30
N ALA A 32 8.99 -26.06 2.84
CA ALA A 32 10.07 -25.55 3.68
C ALA A 32 10.98 -24.53 2.98
N ILE A 33 11.23 -24.70 1.68
CA ILE A 33 12.09 -23.80 0.89
C ILE A 33 11.35 -22.52 0.50
N ILE A 34 10.05 -22.62 0.19
CA ILE A 34 9.25 -21.52 -0.38
C ILE A 34 8.88 -20.47 0.68
N THR A 35 8.58 -20.88 1.91
CA THR A 35 8.03 -19.99 2.95
C THR A 35 8.86 -18.72 3.25
N PRO A 36 10.19 -18.76 3.45
CA PRO A 36 10.92 -17.55 3.87
C PRO A 36 11.02 -16.46 2.79
N ASN A 37 11.02 -16.82 1.50
CA ASN A 37 11.24 -15.86 0.41
C ASN A 37 10.00 -15.01 0.10
N ILE A 38 8.79 -15.57 0.32
CA ILE A 38 7.54 -14.89 -0.05
C ILE A 38 7.35 -13.58 0.73
N PHE A 39 7.67 -13.55 2.03
CA PHE A 39 7.45 -12.36 2.85
C PHE A 39 8.26 -11.15 2.39
N ALA A 40 9.54 -11.34 2.07
CA ALA A 40 10.40 -10.26 1.55
C ALA A 40 9.94 -9.74 0.18
N GLN A 41 9.42 -10.64 -0.68
CA GLN A 41 8.87 -10.24 -1.99
C GLN A 41 7.58 -9.43 -1.84
N ILE A 42 6.72 -9.79 -0.87
CA ILE A 42 5.50 -9.03 -0.56
C ILE A 42 5.84 -7.64 -0.02
N GLU A 43 6.81 -7.52 0.88
CA GLU A 43 7.25 -6.21 1.40
C GLU A 43 7.79 -5.33 0.26
N LYS A 44 8.62 -5.89 -0.62
CA LYS A 44 9.13 -5.17 -1.79
C LYS A 44 8.03 -4.76 -2.75
N SER A 45 7.04 -5.62 -3.00
CA SER A 45 5.91 -5.29 -3.88
C SER A 45 5.04 -4.18 -3.28
N ARG A 46 4.85 -4.17 -1.95
CA ARG A 46 4.14 -3.10 -1.23
C ARG A 46 4.89 -1.77 -1.31
N ALA A 47 6.21 -1.77 -1.10
CA ALA A 47 7.03 -0.57 -1.27
C ALA A 47 6.96 -0.04 -2.72
N SER A 48 7.03 -0.92 -3.72
CA SER A 48 6.86 -0.53 -5.12
C SER A 48 5.48 0.07 -5.41
N ALA A 49 4.43 -0.41 -4.74
CA ALA A 49 3.08 0.14 -4.88
C ALA A 49 3.02 1.57 -4.31
N VAL A 50 3.60 1.80 -3.13
CA VAL A 50 3.70 3.15 -2.53
C VAL A 50 4.41 4.12 -3.49
N VAL A 51 5.52 3.72 -4.10
CA VAL A 51 6.25 4.57 -5.05
C VAL A 51 5.39 4.93 -6.26
N SER A 52 4.61 3.98 -6.78
CA SER A 52 3.71 4.22 -7.91
C SER A 52 2.56 5.16 -7.53
N GLU A 53 1.96 4.96 -6.35
CA GLU A 53 0.85 5.75 -5.85
C GLU A 53 1.29 7.18 -5.50
N TYR A 54 2.48 7.34 -4.91
CA TYR A 54 3.11 8.64 -4.68
C TYR A 54 3.33 9.42 -5.97
N ARG A 55 3.87 8.78 -7.03
CA ARG A 55 4.09 9.47 -8.31
C ARG A 55 2.79 9.93 -8.96
N ALA A 56 1.74 9.12 -8.87
CA ALA A 56 0.41 9.49 -9.34
C ALA A 56 -0.15 10.66 -8.53
N ALA A 57 -0.07 10.60 -7.20
CA ALA A 57 -0.48 11.67 -6.31
C ALA A 57 0.27 12.98 -6.56
N LYS A 58 1.59 12.93 -6.74
CA LYS A 58 2.43 14.11 -7.03
C LYS A 58 2.03 14.77 -8.34
N THR A 59 1.79 13.95 -9.36
CA THR A 59 1.35 14.44 -10.68
C THR A 59 -0.02 15.09 -10.61
N ALA A 60 -0.99 14.44 -9.93
CA ALA A 60 -2.32 14.98 -9.75
C ALA A 60 -2.31 16.29 -8.94
N ALA A 61 -1.53 16.36 -7.87
CA ALA A 61 -1.39 17.55 -7.05
C ALA A 61 -0.82 18.73 -7.85
N LEU A 62 0.20 18.48 -8.69
CA LEU A 62 0.80 19.49 -9.55
C LEU A 62 -0.18 20.00 -10.62
N LEU A 63 -1.00 19.12 -11.19
CA LEU A 63 -1.99 19.52 -12.19
C LEU A 63 -3.10 20.38 -11.59
N VAL A 64 -3.65 19.98 -10.44
CA VAL A 64 -4.71 20.74 -9.76
C VAL A 64 -4.20 22.12 -9.33
N THR A 65 -2.99 22.19 -8.77
CA THR A 65 -2.41 23.49 -8.39
C THR A 65 -1.96 24.33 -9.58
N SER A 66 -1.64 23.71 -10.72
CA SER A 66 -1.39 24.43 -11.97
C SER A 66 -2.66 25.05 -12.55
N GLU A 67 -3.83 24.43 -12.36
CA GLU A 67 -5.12 24.97 -12.81
C GLU A 67 -5.66 26.01 -11.82
N ASN A 68 -5.51 25.75 -10.52
CA ASN A 68 -5.90 26.64 -9.44
C ASN A 68 -4.74 26.80 -8.44
N PRO A 69 -3.94 27.88 -8.53
CA PRO A 69 -2.80 28.10 -7.62
C PRO A 69 -3.18 28.26 -6.15
N ALA A 70 -4.46 28.50 -5.85
CA ALA A 70 -4.98 28.61 -4.49
C ALA A 70 -5.65 27.30 -4.02
N ALA A 71 -5.60 26.21 -4.80
CA ALA A 71 -6.18 24.94 -4.42
C ALA A 71 -5.49 24.39 -3.16
N ASP A 72 -6.30 24.03 -2.16
CA ASP A 72 -5.81 23.38 -0.95
C ASP A 72 -6.09 21.89 -1.04
N ILE A 73 -5.03 21.13 -1.36
CA ILE A 73 -5.09 19.67 -1.47
C ILE A 73 -4.67 19.08 -0.12
N THR A 74 -5.44 19.39 0.91
CA THR A 74 -5.30 18.79 2.24
C THR A 74 -6.51 17.93 2.50
N PHE A 75 -6.29 16.68 2.89
CA PHE A 75 -7.37 15.80 3.31
C PHE A 75 -6.83 14.72 4.25
N ASP A 76 -7.58 14.46 5.31
CA ASP A 76 -7.31 13.37 6.22
C ASP A 76 -8.28 12.22 5.98
N VAL A 77 -7.77 10.99 6.07
CA VAL A 77 -8.60 9.79 5.89
C VAL A 77 -8.64 9.03 7.21
N GLU A 78 -9.80 9.11 7.85
CA GLU A 78 -10.06 8.46 9.11
C GLU A 78 -10.00 6.93 8.98
N SER A 79 -9.84 6.25 10.12
CA SER A 79 -9.84 4.77 10.23
C SER A 79 -11.09 4.06 9.68
N ASN A 80 -12.19 4.78 9.46
CA ASN A 80 -13.43 4.29 8.87
C ASN A 80 -13.50 4.46 7.33
N GLY A 81 -12.47 5.06 6.72
CA GLY A 81 -12.40 5.38 5.30
C GLY A 81 -13.12 6.67 4.90
N ASN A 82 -13.62 7.45 5.86
CA ASN A 82 -14.17 8.77 5.60
C ASN A 82 -13.04 9.79 5.44
N VAL A 83 -13.26 10.75 4.54
CA VAL A 83 -12.34 11.85 4.29
C VAL A 83 -12.81 13.08 5.08
N THR A 84 -11.87 13.81 5.70
CA THR A 84 -12.13 15.05 6.46
C THR A 84 -11.07 16.11 6.14
N GLY A 85 -11.35 17.39 6.47
CA GLY A 85 -10.40 18.49 6.21
C GLY A 85 -10.41 19.05 4.78
N GLU A 86 -11.41 18.69 3.98
CA GLU A 86 -11.47 18.95 2.54
C GLU A 86 -12.14 20.28 2.15
N ASN A 87 -11.53 20.99 1.18
CA ASN A 87 -12.32 21.75 0.23
C ASN A 87 -12.88 20.75 -0.81
N ALA A 88 -14.18 20.48 -0.75
CA ALA A 88 -14.83 19.43 -1.53
C ALA A 88 -14.59 19.54 -3.04
N ASP A 89 -14.47 20.77 -3.55
CA ASP A 89 -14.22 21.02 -4.98
C ASP A 89 -12.76 20.68 -5.36
N ASP A 90 -11.79 21.07 -4.54
CA ASP A 90 -10.36 20.79 -4.78
C ASP A 90 -10.05 19.30 -4.61
N TYR A 91 -10.66 18.63 -3.62
CA TYR A 91 -10.56 17.18 -3.46
C TYR A 91 -11.16 16.44 -4.66
N ALA A 92 -12.33 16.85 -5.15
CA ALA A 92 -12.93 16.26 -6.35
C ALA A 92 -12.04 16.46 -7.59
N ALA A 93 -11.42 17.64 -7.74
CA ALA A 93 -10.47 17.90 -8.82
C ALA A 93 -9.24 16.99 -8.73
N PHE A 94 -8.66 16.84 -7.53
CA PHE A 94 -7.53 15.94 -7.29
C PHE A 94 -7.87 14.48 -7.58
N MET A 95 -9.01 14.00 -7.08
CA MET A 95 -9.45 12.63 -7.31
C MET A 95 -9.81 12.36 -8.78
N ALA A 96 -10.27 13.37 -9.52
CA ALA A 96 -10.50 13.26 -10.95
C ALA A 96 -9.21 13.15 -11.77
N MET A 97 -8.10 13.72 -11.28
CA MET A 97 -6.78 13.63 -11.92
C MET A 97 -6.06 12.31 -11.63
N LEU A 98 -6.51 11.56 -10.62
CA LEU A 98 -5.94 10.25 -10.29
C LEU A 98 -6.53 9.14 -11.18
N GLU A 99 -5.66 8.34 -11.79
CA GLU A 99 -6.07 7.13 -12.52
C GLU A 99 -6.68 6.06 -11.60
N LYS A 100 -6.27 6.07 -10.32
CA LYS A 100 -6.75 5.17 -9.27
C LYS A 100 -6.89 5.97 -7.96
N PRO A 101 -8.04 5.85 -7.25
CA PRO A 101 -8.20 6.54 -5.97
C PRO A 101 -7.15 6.04 -4.97
N LEU A 102 -6.57 6.98 -4.21
CA LEU A 102 -5.75 6.65 -3.05
C LEU A 102 -6.67 6.02 -2.01
N GLY A 103 -6.45 4.73 -1.73
CA GLY A 103 -7.27 3.96 -0.82
C GLY A 103 -6.49 3.56 0.43
N THR A 104 -6.62 2.30 0.83
CA THR A 104 -5.82 1.73 1.91
C THR A 104 -4.35 1.63 1.49
N ALA A 105 -3.45 2.12 2.34
CA ALA A 105 -2.02 2.02 2.10
C ALA A 105 -1.56 0.55 2.09
N PRO A 106 -0.56 0.17 1.28
CA PRO A 106 -0.09 -1.21 1.16
C PRO A 106 0.38 -1.86 2.48
N PHE A 107 0.69 -1.05 3.50
CA PHE A 107 1.16 -1.49 4.81
C PHE A 107 0.06 -1.52 5.89
N GLY A 108 -1.16 -1.08 5.58
CA GLY A 108 -2.23 -0.86 6.55
C GLY A 108 -2.48 0.63 6.79
N GLY A 109 -3.67 0.99 7.25
CA GLY A 109 -4.11 2.39 7.35
C GLY A 109 -4.50 3.00 6.00
N TYR A 110 -4.83 4.29 6.00
CA TYR A 110 -5.23 5.03 4.81
C TYR A 110 -4.22 6.13 4.50
N TYR A 111 -4.03 6.42 3.22
CA TYR A 111 -3.25 7.59 2.83
C TYR A 111 -3.94 8.86 3.32
N SER A 112 -3.16 9.80 3.84
CA SER A 112 -3.63 11.13 4.23
C SER A 112 -2.74 12.16 3.53
N ILE A 113 -3.31 13.26 3.06
CA ILE A 113 -2.54 14.37 2.51
C ILE A 113 -2.56 15.52 3.49
N ILE A 114 -1.37 15.87 3.98
CA ILE A 114 -1.17 16.91 4.98
C ILE A 114 -0.60 18.12 4.27
N GLY A 115 -1.36 19.20 4.23
CA GLY A 115 -0.91 20.50 3.78
C GLY A 115 -0.72 21.51 4.94
N PRO A 116 -0.29 22.74 4.62
CA PRO A 116 0.04 23.77 5.60
C PRO A 116 -1.15 24.25 6.45
N SER A 117 -2.37 23.91 6.06
CA SER A 117 -3.65 24.31 6.66
C SER A 117 -4.37 23.18 7.41
N GLY A 118 -3.79 21.98 7.49
CA GLY A 118 -4.42 20.78 8.07
C GLY A 118 -4.39 20.69 9.61
N ALA A 119 -5.31 19.89 10.18
CA ALA A 119 -5.40 19.60 11.62
C ALA A 119 -4.16 18.87 12.17
N ASP A 120 -3.50 18.07 11.32
CA ASP A 120 -2.20 17.42 11.56
C ASP A 120 -1.08 18.10 10.77
N SER A 121 -1.18 19.43 10.59
CA SER A 121 -0.13 20.22 9.94
C SER A 121 1.21 19.89 10.59
N LEU A 122 2.10 19.30 9.78
CA LEU A 122 3.49 19.17 10.16
C LEU A 122 4.01 20.59 10.37
N ASP A 123 4.47 20.91 11.58
CA ASP A 123 5.20 22.15 11.93
C ASP A 123 6.59 22.18 11.26
N THR A 124 6.72 21.56 10.08
CA THR A 124 7.92 21.49 9.25
C THR A 124 7.91 22.57 8.18
N GLY A 125 6.91 23.45 8.19
CA GLY A 125 6.94 24.74 7.53
C GLY A 125 6.84 24.72 6.00
N ASP A 126 7.12 23.64 5.27
CA ASP A 126 7.27 23.73 3.81
C ASP A 126 6.73 22.54 2.98
N GLY A 127 5.44 22.57 2.63
CA GLY A 127 4.87 21.79 1.51
C GLY A 127 3.60 20.97 1.82
N THR A 128 3.00 20.41 0.76
CA THR A 128 1.93 19.40 0.86
C THR A 128 2.56 18.01 0.79
N PHE A 129 2.18 17.12 1.70
CA PHE A 129 2.79 15.81 1.88
C PHE A 129 1.78 14.68 1.80
N LEU A 130 2.18 13.55 1.21
CA LEU A 130 1.47 12.28 1.31
C LEU A 130 2.01 11.51 2.52
N LEU A 131 1.16 11.28 3.51
CA LEU A 131 1.43 10.39 4.64
C LEU A 131 1.17 8.95 4.21
N VAL A 132 2.17 8.10 4.40
CA VAL A 132 2.04 6.65 4.29
C VAL A 132 2.12 6.05 5.69
N PRO A 133 1.01 5.53 6.22
CA PRO A 133 1.00 5.02 7.58
C PRO A 133 1.55 3.60 7.65
N GLN A 134 1.91 3.23 8.88
CA GLN A 134 2.23 1.85 9.28
C GLN A 134 3.37 1.16 8.51
N VAL A 135 4.38 1.90 8.06
CA VAL A 135 5.49 1.36 7.28
C VAL A 135 6.37 0.43 8.13
N PRO A 136 6.56 -0.85 7.73
CA PRO A 136 7.49 -1.75 8.39
C PRO A 136 8.92 -1.26 8.24
N GLU A 137 9.75 -1.47 9.26
CA GLU A 137 11.13 -0.97 9.30
C GLU A 137 11.98 -1.34 8.07
N LYS A 138 11.86 -2.57 7.56
CA LYS A 138 12.61 -2.99 6.36
C LYS A 138 12.14 -2.30 5.08
N ALA A 139 10.85 -1.99 5.00
CA ALA A 139 10.28 -1.26 3.87
C ALA A 139 10.65 0.22 3.95
N PHE A 140 10.75 0.77 5.16
CA PHE A 140 11.17 2.15 5.40
C PHE A 140 12.53 2.43 4.79
N ASP A 141 13.56 1.64 5.13
CA ASP A 141 14.90 1.82 4.58
C ASP A 141 14.90 1.72 3.04
N THR A 142 14.07 0.85 2.48
CA THR A 142 13.96 0.69 1.02
C THR A 142 13.32 1.93 0.37
N LEU A 143 12.29 2.49 1.00
CA LEU A 143 11.58 3.67 0.51
C LEU A 143 12.46 4.92 0.65
N GLU A 144 13.12 5.09 1.79
CA GLU A 144 14.09 6.16 2.05
C GLU A 144 15.19 6.19 0.98
N ASN A 145 15.78 5.03 0.67
CA ASN A 145 16.78 4.93 -0.40
C ASN A 145 16.22 5.08 -1.82
N THR A 146 14.90 4.97 -2.02
CA THR A 146 14.26 5.10 -3.34
C THR A 146 13.91 6.54 -3.67
N PHE A 147 13.63 7.35 -2.65
CA PHE A 147 13.31 8.76 -2.80
C PHE A 147 14.56 9.61 -2.58
N SER A 148 14.59 10.80 -3.18
CA SER A 148 15.69 11.74 -2.92
C SER A 148 15.47 12.40 -1.56
N ASP A 149 16.55 12.82 -0.89
CA ASP A 149 16.47 13.54 0.40
C ASP A 149 15.51 14.74 0.36
N ASP A 150 15.33 15.38 -0.81
CA ASP A 150 14.42 16.52 -1.00
C ASP A 150 12.92 16.15 -1.02
N ASP A 151 12.59 14.89 -1.34
CA ASP A 151 11.23 14.37 -1.43
C ASP A 151 10.72 13.77 -0.11
N VAL A 152 11.60 13.57 0.88
CA VAL A 152 11.27 12.94 2.16
C VAL A 152 11.50 13.94 3.29
N VAL A 153 10.43 14.30 4.00
CA VAL A 153 10.50 15.21 5.14
C VAL A 153 10.17 14.42 6.39
N GLU A 154 11.21 13.78 6.95
CA GLU A 154 11.27 13.09 8.25
C GLU A 154 10.14 12.13 8.69
N SER A 155 10.59 10.93 9.09
CA SER A 155 9.79 9.90 9.73
C SER A 155 9.54 10.19 11.21
N GLY A 156 8.28 10.43 11.58
CA GLY A 156 7.88 10.45 12.98
C GLY A 156 7.72 9.04 13.55
N THR A 157 8.38 8.76 14.67
CA THR A 157 7.97 7.68 15.60
C THR A 157 7.02 8.26 16.63
N VAL A 158 5.71 7.99 16.53
CA VAL A 158 4.80 8.15 17.68
C VAL A 158 5.03 6.98 18.64
N GLY A 159 6.07 7.09 19.46
CA GLY A 159 6.36 6.15 20.54
C GLY A 159 7.03 4.84 20.11
N SER A 160 7.80 4.27 21.03
CA SER A 160 8.78 3.19 20.85
C SER A 160 8.19 1.79 20.60
N GLY A 161 7.12 1.66 19.81
CA GLY A 161 6.48 0.36 19.58
C GLY A 161 5.37 0.32 18.53
N PHE A 162 5.09 1.42 17.83
CA PHE A 162 4.09 1.51 16.76
C PHE A 162 4.76 1.84 15.43
N PRO A 163 4.17 1.44 14.29
CA PRO A 163 4.88 1.39 13.01
C PRO A 163 5.25 2.79 12.50
N LYS A 164 6.41 2.90 11.83
CA LYS A 164 6.96 4.17 11.34
C LYS A 164 6.05 4.79 10.28
N GLU A 165 5.95 6.10 10.26
CA GLU A 165 5.27 6.85 9.19
C GLU A 165 6.32 7.48 8.28
N ILE A 166 5.97 7.68 7.01
CA ILE A 166 6.80 8.39 6.04
C ILE A 166 5.95 9.46 5.35
N TYR A 167 6.52 10.66 5.26
CA TYR A 167 5.90 11.84 4.68
C TYR A 167 6.61 12.15 3.38
N LEU A 168 5.90 12.02 2.27
CA LEU A 168 6.43 12.19 0.92
C LEU A 168 5.94 13.50 0.33
N ARG A 169 6.86 14.40 -0.02
CA ARG A 169 6.53 15.74 -0.51
C ARG A 169 5.86 15.67 -1.89
N LEU A 170 4.66 16.22 -1.99
CA LEU A 170 3.90 16.35 -3.24
C LEU A 170 4.13 17.70 -3.89
N LEU A 171 4.04 18.77 -3.10
CA LEU A 171 4.15 20.15 -3.59
C LEU A 171 5.16 20.94 -2.77
N PRO A 172 6.00 21.77 -3.41
CA PRO A 172 6.78 22.78 -2.71
C PRO A 172 5.86 23.87 -2.13
N ASN A 173 6.34 24.60 -1.13
CA ASN A 173 5.54 25.57 -0.39
C ASN A 173 5.23 26.86 -1.17
N ASP A 174 5.98 27.13 -2.24
CA ASP A 174 5.75 28.29 -3.11
C ASP A 174 4.98 27.88 -4.37
N PRO A 175 3.88 28.59 -4.72
CA PRO A 175 3.27 28.43 -6.04
C PRO A 175 4.31 28.80 -7.11
N PRO A 176 4.28 28.17 -8.29
CA PRO A 176 5.17 28.56 -9.37
C PRO A 176 4.96 30.04 -9.65
N THR A 177 5.98 30.85 -9.35
CA THR A 177 5.96 32.29 -9.68
C THR A 177 5.78 32.42 -11.19
N PRO A 178 4.89 33.33 -11.66
CA PRO A 178 4.53 33.47 -13.06
C PRO A 178 5.71 33.88 -13.95
#